data_AF-A0A7C6X7I5-F1
#
_entry.id   AF-A0A7C6X7I5-F1
#
_cell.length_a   1.000
_cell.length_b   1.000
_cell.length_c   1.000
_cell.angle_alpha   90.00
_cell.angle_beta   90.00
_cell.angle_gamma   90.00
#
_symmetry.space_group_name_H-M   'P 1'
#
loop_
_entity.id
_entity.type
_entity.pdbx_description
1 polymer ?
#
loop_
_entity_poly.entity_id
_entity_poly.type
_entity_poly.pdbx_seq_one_letter_code
_entity_poly.pdbx_strand_id
1 'polypeptide(L)'
;LCREHEIDPLEVKIVDVDMLPRSVPTLSEKQSVKVEKRLRKMRVDVSLKTYVKRVGEDCIEYQQNDTITRDETRTVIWAAGTQSADIAHHCAEKLEAPGYGRGRIQVTPFLNSPDDEKVYVIGDNMFYVPEGRDNPVFQMVENCEQSSSTCAKNLMTAITGQGEPEAYNPSYHGCMVSIGSRYGVAEVGSGKTMISLASFFAMFTKHFINITYYIQVLGWNKVFSYIKHEFFTIRNQRSFVGGHFSNRTPSFLLVFLRLWLGFVWLFEGIKKITEGWFTAPKLDGFFNGARGWYDSILGFFNSDMVSAATEAASDVTSSATGGDVTEAAGQVFFNIKILFLRFQLVSGKSLAASSLNDIAFRLQMPLLDLFLDKVVLPSSTLQMIFQIGIVVMEILIGLSLMGGLLTTVSSGLSLVLQLMFVMTTGLYLGTFWMIFAAIALLIGGGRTLGLDYYAMPLLKKGWKKIGWVKKSYLYHD
;
A
#
# COMPACT_ATOMS: atom_id res chain seq x y z
N LEU A 1 8.58 -14.54 11.96
CA LEU A 1 9.25 -15.08 13.15
C LEU A 1 8.24 -15.57 14.19
N CYS A 2 7.98 -14.94 15.35
CA CYS A 2 7.10 -15.55 16.37
C CYS A 2 5.73 -16.02 15.83
N ARG A 3 5.02 -15.16 15.08
CA ARG A 3 3.74 -15.53 14.44
C ARG A 3 3.86 -16.66 13.41
N GLU A 4 4.99 -16.74 12.73
CA GLU A 4 5.26 -17.68 11.64
C GLU A 4 5.65 -19.06 12.15
N HIS A 5 6.32 -19.11 13.30
CA HIS A 5 6.71 -20.34 13.99
C HIS A 5 5.82 -20.66 15.19
N GLU A 6 4.71 -19.94 15.35
CA GLU A 6 3.73 -20.12 16.44
C GLU A 6 4.32 -20.05 17.87
N ILE A 7 5.37 -19.24 18.05
CA ILE A 7 6.04 -19.01 19.34
C ILE A 7 5.36 -17.85 20.08
N ASP A 8 5.18 -17.96 21.40
CA ASP A 8 4.71 -16.84 22.22
C ASP A 8 5.78 -15.73 22.25
N PRO A 9 5.48 -14.49 21.83
CA PRO A 9 6.43 -13.38 21.94
C PRO A 9 6.97 -13.11 23.36
N LEU A 10 6.33 -13.64 24.41
CA LEU A 10 6.83 -13.56 25.79
C LEU A 10 7.98 -14.53 26.09
N GLU A 11 8.16 -15.57 25.28
CA GLU A 11 9.27 -16.53 25.41
C GLU A 11 10.56 -16.01 24.75
N VAL A 12 10.48 -14.93 23.96
CA VAL A 12 11.63 -14.36 23.26
C VAL A 12 12.27 -13.25 24.10
N LYS A 13 13.54 -13.44 24.46
CA LYS A 13 14.39 -12.43 25.11
C LYS A 13 15.36 -11.82 24.10
N ILE A 14 15.46 -10.49 24.08
CA ILE A 14 16.46 -9.75 23.30
C ILE A 14 17.23 -8.87 24.28
N VAL A 15 18.54 -9.06 24.36
CA VAL A 15 19.43 -8.29 25.24
C VAL A 15 20.38 -7.48 24.38
N ASP A 16 20.47 -6.18 24.68
CA ASP A 16 21.44 -5.26 24.07
C ASP A 16 22.49 -4.92 25.14
N VAL A 17 23.74 -5.30 24.89
CA VAL A 17 24.86 -5.15 25.84
C VAL A 17 25.82 -4.11 25.29
N ASP A 18 26.03 -3.03 26.05
CA ASP A 18 26.93 -1.95 25.67
C ASP A 18 27.83 -1.56 26.86
N MET A 19 29.12 -1.38 26.59
CA MET A 19 30.09 -0.92 27.57
C MET A 19 29.94 0.56 27.91
N LEU A 20 29.30 1.33 27.03
CA LEU A 20 29.13 2.76 27.20
C LEU A 20 28.04 3.09 28.23
N PRO A 21 28.11 4.28 28.85
CA PRO A 21 27.13 4.69 29.85
C PRO A 21 25.79 5.13 29.24
N ARG A 22 25.71 5.31 27.92
CA ARG A 22 24.53 5.77 27.18
C ARG A 22 24.50 5.18 25.78
N SER A 23 23.30 4.90 25.28
CA SER A 23 23.12 4.46 23.89
C SER A 23 23.43 5.61 22.92
N VAL A 24 24.04 5.29 21.76
CA VAL A 24 24.29 6.23 20.64
C VAL A 24 24.89 7.57 21.12
N PRO A 25 26.12 7.58 21.66
CA PRO A 25 26.72 8.78 22.25
C PRO A 25 26.98 9.92 21.25
N THR A 26 26.90 9.66 19.95
CA THR A 26 27.01 10.67 18.90
C THR A 26 25.83 11.63 18.87
N LEU A 27 24.70 11.27 19.49
CA LEU A 27 23.54 12.14 19.66
C LEU A 27 23.59 12.87 21.02
N SER A 28 22.77 13.91 21.18
CA SER A 28 22.56 14.52 22.50
C SER A 28 21.99 13.50 23.50
N GLU A 29 22.31 13.70 24.78
CA GLU A 29 21.83 12.85 25.87
C GLU A 29 20.30 12.71 25.88
N LYS A 30 19.58 13.79 25.56
CA LYS A 30 18.11 13.78 25.46
C LYS A 30 17.62 12.81 24.39
N GLN A 31 18.32 12.67 23.26
CA GLN A 31 17.97 11.71 22.21
C GLN A 31 18.37 10.28 22.60
N SER A 32 19.55 10.07 23.20
CA SER A 32 19.95 8.76 23.76
C SER A 32 18.88 8.20 24.71
N VAL A 33 18.36 9.02 25.63
CA VAL A 33 17.29 8.60 26.56
C VAL A 33 16.02 8.18 25.82
N LYS A 34 15.68 8.83 24.69
CA LYS A 34 14.52 8.40 23.87
C LYS A 34 14.77 7.06 23.20
N VAL A 35 16.00 6.79 22.76
CA VAL A 35 16.40 5.51 22.17
C VAL A 35 16.18 4.39 23.19
N GLU A 36 16.72 4.55 24.40
CA GLU A 36 16.60 3.55 25.48
C GLU A 36 15.15 3.30 25.87
N LYS A 37 14.37 4.37 26.08
CA LYS A 37 12.93 4.26 26.38
C LYS A 37 12.18 3.49 25.30
N ARG A 38 12.53 3.70 24.03
CA ARG A 38 11.90 3.00 22.91
C ARG A 38 12.28 1.52 22.87
N LEU A 39 13.56 1.19 23.04
CA LEU A 39 14.05 -0.18 23.08
C LEU A 39 13.39 -0.96 24.22
N ARG A 40 13.34 -0.40 25.43
CA ARG A 40 12.66 -1.03 26.58
C ARG A 40 11.16 -1.22 26.35
N LYS A 41 10.48 -0.23 25.73
CA LYS A 41 9.07 -0.38 25.32
C LYS A 41 8.86 -1.52 24.32
N MET A 42 9.89 -1.88 23.55
CA MET A 42 9.90 -3.01 22.63
C MET A 42 10.37 -4.32 23.28
N ARG A 43 10.53 -4.35 24.62
CA ARG A 43 11.03 -5.50 25.40
C ARG A 43 12.47 -5.91 25.08
N VAL A 44 13.29 -4.94 24.67
CA VAL A 44 14.73 -5.12 24.61
C VAL A 44 15.32 -4.79 25.99
N ASP A 45 16.04 -5.73 26.57
CA ASP A 45 16.78 -5.56 27.81
C ASP A 45 18.10 -4.84 27.50
N VAL A 46 18.13 -3.53 27.74
CA VAL A 46 19.32 -2.71 27.51
C VAL A 46 20.20 -2.73 28.76
N SER A 47 21.39 -3.29 28.64
CA SER A 47 22.41 -3.45 29.67
C SER A 47 23.63 -2.59 29.33
N LEU A 48 23.62 -1.35 29.84
CA LEU A 48 24.71 -0.39 29.68
C LEU A 48 25.82 -0.60 30.71
N LYS A 49 26.99 0.01 30.51
CA LYS A 49 28.19 -0.18 31.36
C LYS A 49 28.53 -1.66 31.57
N THR A 50 28.32 -2.47 30.55
CA THR A 50 28.43 -3.93 30.61
C THR A 50 29.41 -4.42 29.55
N TYR A 51 30.37 -5.23 29.96
CA TYR A 51 31.46 -5.71 29.10
C TYR A 51 31.26 -7.18 28.76
N VAL A 52 31.31 -7.54 27.49
CA VAL A 52 31.34 -8.95 27.08
C VAL A 52 32.69 -9.54 27.45
N LYS A 53 32.67 -10.64 28.21
CA LYS A 53 33.86 -11.38 28.65
C LYS A 53 34.19 -12.54 27.73
N ARG A 54 33.16 -13.30 27.34
CA ARG A 54 33.32 -14.52 26.53
C ARG A 54 32.06 -14.79 25.74
N VAL A 55 32.25 -15.26 24.51
CA VAL A 55 31.20 -15.86 23.69
C VAL A 55 31.54 -17.34 23.55
N GLY A 56 30.66 -18.20 24.03
CA GLY A 56 30.75 -19.65 23.87
C GLY A 56 29.86 -20.15 22.73
N GLU A 57 29.77 -21.48 22.58
CA GLU A 57 28.94 -22.12 21.55
C GLU A 57 27.44 -21.91 21.79
N ASP A 58 27.01 -21.93 23.05
CA ASP A 58 25.61 -21.88 23.49
C ASP A 58 25.35 -20.82 24.57
N CYS A 59 26.32 -19.92 24.80
CA CYS A 59 26.24 -18.94 25.86
C CYS A 59 27.02 -17.66 25.57
N ILE A 60 26.63 -16.60 26.27
CA ILE A 60 27.39 -15.35 26.36
C ILE A 60 27.61 -15.00 27.83
N GLU A 61 28.83 -14.59 28.16
CA GLU A 61 29.22 -14.11 29.48
C GLU A 61 29.55 -12.63 29.39
N TYR A 62 28.91 -11.84 30.25
CA TYR A 62 29.16 -10.41 30.33
C TYR A 62 29.19 -9.94 31.78
N GLN A 63 30.02 -8.94 32.04
CA GLN A 63 30.25 -8.38 33.36
C GLN A 63 29.64 -6.99 33.45
N GLN A 64 28.81 -6.78 34.46
CA GLN A 64 28.31 -5.46 34.84
C GLN A 64 28.75 -5.20 36.28
N ASN A 65 29.51 -4.12 36.50
CA ASN A 65 30.21 -3.89 37.77
C ASN A 65 31.08 -5.11 38.13
N ASP A 66 30.91 -5.71 39.31
CA ASP A 66 31.65 -6.90 39.75
C ASP A 66 30.89 -8.23 39.51
N THR A 67 29.70 -8.17 38.91
CA THR A 67 28.87 -9.34 38.66
C THR A 67 29.07 -9.86 37.25
N ILE A 68 29.44 -11.13 37.13
CA ILE A 68 29.47 -11.85 35.85
C ILE A 68 28.16 -12.60 35.68
N THR A 69 27.45 -12.29 34.59
CA THR A 69 26.21 -12.95 34.20
C THR A 69 26.49 -13.84 32.99
N ARG A 70 25.93 -15.06 33.01
CA ARG A 70 25.97 -16.01 31.89
C ARG A 70 24.56 -16.25 31.41
N ASP A 71 24.27 -15.87 30.16
CA ASP A 71 23.00 -16.12 29.49
C ASP A 71 23.18 -17.22 28.42
N GLU A 72 22.25 -18.17 28.37
CA GLU A 72 22.17 -19.16 27.30
C GLU A 72 21.64 -18.49 26.03
N THR A 73 22.39 -18.59 24.94
CA THR A 73 21.98 -18.05 23.63
C THR A 73 22.72 -18.77 22.52
N ARG A 74 22.01 -19.02 21.42
CA ARG A 74 22.60 -19.55 20.18
C ARG A 74 22.86 -18.46 19.14
N THR A 75 22.43 -17.23 19.40
CA THR A 75 22.52 -16.12 18.47
C THR A 75 23.18 -14.93 19.16
N VAL A 76 24.40 -14.61 18.73
CA VAL A 76 25.13 -13.41 19.15
C VAL A 76 25.41 -12.57 17.92
N ILE A 77 25.10 -11.28 18.00
CA ILE A 77 25.33 -10.31 16.92
C ILE A 77 26.27 -9.24 17.46
N TRP A 78 27.50 -9.18 16.92
CA TRP A 78 28.49 -8.19 17.33
C TRP A 78 28.34 -6.91 16.49
N ALA A 79 28.03 -5.79 17.17
CA ALA A 79 27.87 -4.48 16.53
C ALA A 79 28.59 -3.34 17.29
N ALA A 80 29.53 -3.67 18.20
CA ALA A 80 30.14 -2.72 19.13
C ALA A 80 31.36 -1.95 18.56
N GLY A 81 31.79 -2.26 17.33
CA GLY A 81 32.88 -1.53 16.68
C GLY A 81 33.32 -2.14 15.37
N THR A 82 33.95 -1.32 14.54
CA THR A 82 34.60 -1.69 13.29
C THR A 82 36.10 -1.43 13.38
N GLN A 83 36.85 -2.12 12.53
CA GLN A 83 38.28 -1.93 12.31
C GLN A 83 38.51 -1.69 10.81
N SER A 84 39.69 -1.18 10.46
CA SER A 84 40.14 -1.10 9.07
C SER A 84 40.23 -2.49 8.44
N ALA A 85 40.30 -2.54 7.11
CA ALA A 85 40.59 -3.79 6.40
C ALA A 85 41.97 -4.36 6.78
N ASP A 86 42.14 -5.68 6.78
CA ASP A 86 43.39 -6.37 7.15
C ASP A 86 44.59 -5.87 6.34
N ILE A 87 44.39 -5.59 5.04
CA ILE A 87 45.45 -5.04 4.19
C ILE A 87 45.86 -3.63 4.64
N ALA A 88 44.90 -2.79 5.03
CA ALA A 88 45.18 -1.45 5.53
C ALA A 88 45.90 -1.52 6.88
N HIS A 89 45.52 -2.48 7.73
CA HIS A 89 46.19 -2.72 9.01
C HIS A 89 47.66 -3.12 8.82
N HIS A 90 47.94 -4.11 7.96
CA HIS A 90 49.32 -4.54 7.66
C HIS A 90 50.15 -3.45 7.00
N CYS A 91 49.53 -2.61 6.16
CA CYS A 91 50.20 -1.43 5.60
C CYS A 91 50.54 -0.44 6.73
N ALA A 92 49.57 -0.11 7.59
CA ALA A 92 49.75 0.84 8.68
C ALA A 92 50.88 0.43 9.64
N GLU A 93 51.07 -0.87 9.90
CA GLU A 93 52.19 -1.38 10.73
C GLU A 93 53.58 -1.12 10.15
N LYS A 94 53.68 -0.90 8.83
CA LYS A 94 54.95 -0.70 8.11
C LYS A 94 55.24 0.76 7.78
N LEU A 95 54.25 1.66 7.91
CA LEU A 95 54.43 3.10 7.69
C LEU A 95 55.13 3.74 8.90
N GLU A 96 55.66 4.94 8.72
CA GLU A 96 56.46 5.63 9.76
C GLU A 96 55.70 5.89 11.08
N ALA A 97 54.37 5.84 11.07
CA ALA A 97 53.51 6.03 12.24
C ALA A 97 52.62 4.79 12.55
N PRO A 98 53.21 3.64 12.94
CA PRO A 98 52.45 2.41 13.14
C PRO A 98 51.58 2.46 14.40
N GLY A 99 50.35 1.94 14.30
CA GLY A 99 49.47 1.70 15.46
C GLY A 99 48.50 2.84 15.83
N TYR A 100 48.49 3.96 15.10
CA TYR A 100 47.46 4.98 15.31
C TYR A 100 46.09 4.55 14.75
N GLY A 101 45.01 4.94 15.42
CA GLY A 101 43.67 4.89 14.82
C GLY A 101 43.01 3.52 14.63
N ARG A 102 43.45 2.46 15.32
CA ARG A 102 42.90 1.08 15.21
C ARG A 102 43.14 0.41 13.84
N GLY A 103 44.38 0.50 13.35
CA GLY A 103 44.80 -0.10 12.07
C GLY A 103 44.57 0.77 10.84
N ARG A 104 44.06 1.99 11.04
CA ARG A 104 43.82 2.96 9.96
C ARG A 104 45.12 3.64 9.54
N ILE A 105 45.20 4.00 8.26
CA ILE A 105 46.38 4.62 7.66
C ILE A 105 46.30 6.14 7.85
N GLN A 106 47.34 6.73 8.45
CA GLN A 106 47.47 8.18 8.54
C GLN A 106 47.62 8.79 7.14
N VAL A 107 46.87 9.85 6.87
CA VAL A 107 46.89 10.57 5.58
C VAL A 107 47.20 12.04 5.77
N THR A 108 47.74 12.66 4.72
CA THR A 108 47.92 14.12 4.64
C THR A 108 46.57 14.83 4.49
N PRO A 109 46.51 16.18 4.57
CA PRO A 109 45.31 16.95 4.22
C PRO A 109 44.79 16.70 2.79
N PHE A 110 45.60 16.18 1.88
CA PHE A 110 45.21 15.89 0.50
C PHE A 110 44.77 14.42 0.28
N LEU A 111 44.64 13.66 1.37
CA LEU A 111 44.20 12.25 1.42
C LEU A 111 45.18 11.23 0.83
N ASN A 112 46.42 11.64 0.54
CA ASN A 112 47.50 10.73 0.18
C ASN A 112 48.30 10.25 1.39
N SER A 113 49.09 9.19 1.20
CA SER A 113 50.04 8.69 2.18
C SER A 113 51.15 9.73 2.41
N PRO A 114 51.61 9.92 3.66
CA PRO A 114 52.80 10.70 3.97
C PRO A 114 54.08 10.14 3.31
N ASP A 115 54.13 8.83 3.06
CA ASP A 115 55.32 8.13 2.57
C ASP A 115 55.37 8.06 1.03
N ASP A 116 54.20 8.05 0.37
CA ASP A 116 54.08 8.05 -1.11
C ASP A 116 52.87 8.88 -1.56
N GLU A 117 53.14 10.00 -2.22
CA GLU A 117 52.13 10.93 -2.74
C GLU A 117 51.19 10.32 -3.80
N LYS A 118 51.57 9.19 -4.40
CA LYS A 118 50.75 8.50 -5.40
C LYS A 118 49.69 7.60 -4.79
N VAL A 119 49.76 7.33 -3.49
CA VAL A 119 48.87 6.41 -2.79
C VAL A 119 47.83 7.20 -2.01
N TYR A 120 46.55 7.02 -2.35
CA TYR A 120 45.43 7.68 -1.67
C TYR A 120 44.65 6.69 -0.80
N VAL A 121 44.20 7.15 0.38
CA VAL A 121 43.39 6.36 1.31
C VAL A 121 42.20 7.18 1.77
N ILE A 122 41.00 6.62 1.61
CA ILE A 122 39.72 7.29 1.92
C ILE A 122 38.78 6.37 2.72
N GLY A 123 37.68 6.94 3.20
CA GLY A 123 36.64 6.20 3.93
C GLY A 123 37.15 5.61 5.25
N ASP A 124 36.68 4.42 5.61
CA ASP A 124 36.91 3.86 6.95
C ASP A 124 38.37 3.42 7.22
N ASN A 125 39.19 3.30 6.18
CA ASN A 125 40.60 2.97 6.30
C ASN A 125 41.49 4.19 6.61
N MET A 126 40.98 5.41 6.43
CA MET A 126 41.78 6.63 6.64
C MET A 126 41.76 7.07 8.11
N PHE A 127 42.91 7.49 8.60
CA PHE A 127 43.08 8.21 9.85
C PHE A 127 43.43 9.66 9.54
N TYR A 128 42.47 10.54 9.70
CA TYR A 128 42.64 11.98 9.48
C TYR A 128 42.01 12.78 10.62
N VAL A 129 42.75 13.75 11.13
CA VAL A 129 42.30 14.73 12.12
C VAL A 129 42.24 16.09 11.41
N PRO A 130 41.04 16.63 11.14
CA PRO A 130 40.90 17.93 10.49
C PRO A 130 41.53 19.05 11.33
N GLU A 131 42.07 20.06 10.67
CA GLU A 131 42.68 21.21 11.33
C GLU A 131 41.67 21.91 12.27
N GLY A 132 42.11 22.23 13.48
CA GLY A 132 41.25 22.82 14.52
C GLY A 132 40.30 21.84 15.22
N ARG A 133 40.47 20.52 15.03
CA ARG A 133 39.73 19.48 15.79
C ARG A 133 40.69 18.57 16.54
N ASP A 134 40.25 18.09 17.71
CA ASP A 134 41.03 17.16 18.53
C ASP A 134 40.82 15.68 18.17
N ASN A 135 39.73 15.38 17.46
CA ASN A 135 39.29 14.01 17.18
C ASN A 135 39.37 13.69 15.69
N PRO A 136 39.71 12.44 15.34
CA PRO A 136 39.67 12.00 13.95
C PRO A 136 38.23 12.01 13.42
N VAL A 137 38.11 12.09 12.11
CA VAL A 137 36.84 11.89 11.41
C VAL A 137 36.21 10.54 11.77
N PHE A 138 34.88 10.55 11.93
CA PHE A 138 34.11 9.35 12.22
C PHE A 138 34.06 8.40 11.00
N GLN A 139 33.97 7.11 11.24
CA GLN A 139 33.76 6.09 10.21
C GLN A 139 32.28 6.06 9.81
N MET A 140 31.90 6.96 8.91
CA MET A 140 30.52 7.23 8.49
C MET A 140 30.47 7.35 6.96
N VAL A 141 29.35 6.95 6.36
CA VAL A 141 29.12 7.05 4.92
C VAL A 141 29.35 8.48 4.41
N GLU A 142 28.88 9.49 5.13
CA GLU A 142 29.08 10.90 4.80
C GLU A 142 30.56 11.28 4.64
N ASN A 143 31.43 10.81 5.54
CA ASN A 143 32.86 11.08 5.44
C ASN A 143 33.50 10.32 4.28
N CYS A 144 33.01 9.12 3.97
CA CYS A 144 33.42 8.39 2.77
C CYS A 144 33.06 9.15 1.49
N GLU A 145 31.84 9.70 1.40
CA GLU A 145 31.41 10.50 0.24
C GLU A 145 32.26 11.76 0.07
N GLN A 146 32.45 12.52 1.15
CA GLN A 146 33.25 13.75 1.10
C GLN A 146 34.71 13.46 0.75
N SER A 147 35.33 12.44 1.37
CA SER A 147 36.71 12.06 1.06
C SER A 147 36.87 11.50 -0.35
N SER A 148 35.88 10.77 -0.88
CA SER A 148 35.89 10.29 -2.26
C SER A 148 35.87 11.43 -3.29
N SER A 149 35.08 12.48 -3.04
CA SER A 149 35.00 13.65 -3.90
C SER A 149 36.32 14.41 -3.93
N THR A 150 36.91 14.68 -2.76
CA THR A 150 38.23 15.34 -2.65
C THR A 150 39.34 14.50 -3.30
N CYS A 151 39.37 13.19 -3.01
CA CYS A 151 40.37 12.28 -3.59
C CYS A 151 40.28 12.23 -5.12
N ALA A 152 39.07 12.17 -5.70
CA ALA A 152 38.89 12.14 -7.15
C ALA A 152 39.43 13.41 -7.83
N LYS A 153 39.21 14.59 -7.22
CA LYS A 153 39.76 15.85 -7.71
C LYS A 153 41.29 15.88 -7.60
N ASN A 154 41.84 15.50 -6.44
CA ASN A 154 43.29 15.49 -6.24
C ASN A 154 44.00 14.53 -7.18
N LEU A 155 43.40 13.36 -7.43
CA LEU A 155 43.91 12.39 -8.39
C LEU A 155 43.85 12.94 -9.83
N MET A 156 42.80 13.66 -10.20
CA MET A 156 42.72 14.33 -11.50
C MET A 156 43.78 15.43 -11.66
N THR A 157 43.98 16.26 -10.63
CA THR A 157 45.05 17.27 -10.60
C THR A 157 46.43 16.62 -10.74
N ALA A 158 46.69 15.53 -10.01
CA ALA A 158 47.96 14.80 -10.07
C ALA A 158 48.23 14.17 -11.46
N ILE A 159 47.20 13.66 -12.14
CA ILE A 159 47.34 13.06 -13.47
C ILE A 159 47.53 14.12 -14.56
N THR A 160 46.77 15.21 -14.50
CA THR A 160 46.74 16.22 -15.57
C THR A 160 47.80 17.30 -15.39
N GLY A 161 48.31 17.48 -14.17
CA GLY A 161 49.16 18.61 -13.80
C GLY A 161 48.44 19.97 -13.86
N GLN A 162 47.11 19.98 -13.91
CA GLN A 162 46.29 21.19 -14.04
C GLN A 162 45.44 21.40 -12.78
N GLY A 163 45.52 22.61 -12.22
CA GLY A 163 44.81 23.00 -11.00
C GLY A 163 45.64 22.78 -9.74
N GLU A 164 45.04 23.12 -8.60
CA GLU A 164 45.66 22.98 -7.28
C GLU A 164 45.00 21.83 -6.50
N PRO A 165 45.75 21.06 -5.70
CA PRO A 165 45.19 20.05 -4.80
C PRO A 165 44.22 20.68 -3.79
N GLU A 166 43.07 20.03 -3.59
CA GLU A 166 42.06 20.44 -2.61
C GLU A 166 42.32 19.75 -1.27
N ALA A 167 42.44 20.54 -0.21
CA ALA A 167 42.54 20.02 1.15
C ALA A 167 41.18 19.48 1.62
N TYR A 168 41.18 18.31 2.24
CA TYR A 168 39.99 17.66 2.78
C TYR A 168 39.51 18.37 4.05
N ASN A 169 38.39 19.08 3.95
CA ASN A 169 37.76 19.77 5.07
C ASN A 169 36.31 19.28 5.29
N PRO A 170 36.11 18.21 6.06
CA PRO A 170 34.80 17.58 6.17
C PRO A 170 33.82 18.34 7.06
N SER A 171 32.59 18.47 6.58
CA SER A 171 31.44 18.95 7.36
C SER A 171 30.62 17.78 7.90
N TYR A 172 30.14 17.91 9.14
CA TYR A 172 29.26 16.93 9.75
C TYR A 172 27.83 17.46 9.77
N HIS A 173 26.92 16.77 9.07
CA HIS A 173 25.52 17.23 8.96
C HIS A 173 24.58 16.58 9.98
N GLY A 174 25.12 15.73 10.85
CA GLY A 174 24.38 15.10 11.93
C GLY A 174 24.27 13.58 11.80
N CYS A 175 23.40 12.98 12.61
CA CYS A 175 23.21 11.53 12.66
C CYS A 175 21.74 11.19 12.87
N MET A 176 21.30 10.07 12.29
CA MET A 176 19.97 9.52 12.48
C MET A 176 20.07 8.04 12.83
N VAL A 177 19.26 7.63 13.81
CA VAL A 177 19.14 6.23 14.22
C VAL A 177 17.68 5.81 14.14
N SER A 178 17.40 4.76 13.36
CA SER A 178 16.08 4.12 13.31
C SER A 178 15.96 3.00 14.34
N ILE A 179 14.85 2.97 15.06
CA ILE A 179 14.50 1.93 16.04
C ILE A 179 13.25 1.20 15.54
N GLY A 180 13.49 0.11 14.82
CA GLY A 180 12.48 -0.51 13.98
C GLY A 180 12.11 0.38 12.79
N SER A 181 10.92 0.17 12.23
CA SER A 181 10.55 0.75 10.94
C SER A 181 9.66 1.99 11.03
N ARG A 182 9.21 2.38 12.23
CA ARG A 182 8.27 3.49 12.44
C ARG A 182 8.73 4.51 13.49
N TYR A 183 9.88 4.29 14.11
CA TYR A 183 10.43 5.18 15.12
C TYR A 183 11.91 5.39 14.83
N GLY A 184 12.39 6.60 15.10
CA GLY A 184 13.78 6.96 15.01
C GLY A 184 14.05 8.25 15.77
N VAL A 185 15.32 8.58 15.91
CA VAL A 185 15.79 9.86 16.42
C VAL A 185 16.80 10.40 15.42
N ALA A 186 16.80 11.72 15.21
CA ALA A 186 17.76 12.35 14.34
C ALA A 186 18.21 13.69 14.91
N GLU A 187 19.46 14.03 14.68
CA GLU A 187 20.00 15.37 14.83
C GLU A 187 20.53 15.76 13.46
N VAL A 188 20.01 16.87 12.91
CA VAL A 188 20.34 17.32 11.55
C VAL A 188 20.61 18.81 11.59
N GLY A 189 21.67 19.26 10.94
CA GLY A 189 22.06 20.66 10.90
C GLY A 189 23.53 20.82 10.53
N SER A 190 24.10 22.00 10.76
CA SER A 190 25.53 22.23 10.57
C SER A 190 26.10 23.06 11.71
N GLY A 191 27.24 22.65 12.26
CA GLY A 191 27.91 23.35 13.36
C GLY A 191 26.98 23.60 14.56
N LYS A 192 26.69 24.87 14.84
CA LYS A 192 25.92 25.30 16.03
C LYS A 192 24.40 25.18 15.89
N THR A 193 23.87 24.89 14.69
CA THR A 193 22.42 24.87 14.41
C THR A 193 21.89 23.44 14.21
N MET A 194 22.14 22.56 15.17
CA MET A 194 21.62 21.18 15.14
C MET A 194 20.17 21.11 15.64
N ILE A 195 19.28 20.57 14.80
CA ILE A 195 17.86 20.37 15.11
C ILE A 195 17.61 18.91 15.46
N SER A 196 17.00 18.70 16.61
CA SER A 196 16.63 17.39 17.14
C SER A 196 15.23 16.97 16.66
N LEU A 197 15.15 15.96 15.81
CA LEU A 197 13.91 15.39 15.28
C LEU A 197 13.59 14.04 15.95
N ALA A 198 12.31 13.70 16.04
CA ALA A 198 11.85 12.46 16.67
C ALA A 198 10.80 11.73 15.83
N SER A 199 10.81 10.40 15.94
CA SER A 199 9.86 9.46 15.35
C SER A 199 9.62 9.71 13.86
N PHE A 200 8.46 10.25 13.48
CA PHE A 200 8.06 10.41 12.09
C PHE A 200 9.04 11.28 11.30
N PHE A 201 9.43 12.44 11.84
CA PHE A 201 10.35 13.34 11.15
C PHE A 201 11.77 12.76 11.05
N ALA A 202 12.23 12.03 12.07
CA ALA A 202 13.51 11.32 12.00
C ALA A 202 13.51 10.20 10.94
N MET A 203 12.40 9.45 10.84
CA MET A 203 12.22 8.45 9.79
C MET A 203 12.11 9.09 8.39
N PHE A 204 11.44 10.24 8.28
CA PHE A 204 11.42 11.00 7.04
C PHE A 204 12.83 11.41 6.63
N THR A 205 13.62 11.97 7.55
CA THR A 205 15.04 12.30 7.34
C THR A 205 15.83 11.09 6.86
N LYS A 206 15.67 9.91 7.48
CA LYS A 206 16.31 8.67 7.04
C LYS A 206 16.07 8.39 5.57
N HIS A 207 14.80 8.37 5.18
CA HIS A 207 14.44 8.01 3.81
C HIS A 207 14.82 9.11 2.83
N PHE A 208 14.77 10.38 3.24
CA PHE A 208 15.22 11.52 2.42
C PHE A 208 16.72 11.45 2.13
N ILE A 209 17.57 11.23 3.14
CA ILE A 209 19.02 11.08 2.97
C ILE A 209 19.35 9.88 2.07
N ASN A 210 18.65 8.76 2.25
CA ASN A 210 18.86 7.60 1.36
C ASN A 210 18.45 7.89 -0.09
N ILE A 211 17.42 8.71 -0.32
CA ILE A 211 17.03 9.12 -1.67
C ILE A 211 18.13 10.01 -2.28
N THR A 212 18.64 11.00 -1.55
CA THR A 212 19.74 11.86 -2.04
C THR A 212 20.99 11.03 -2.35
N TYR A 213 21.35 10.09 -1.48
CA TYR A 213 22.43 9.13 -1.71
C TYR A 213 22.25 8.35 -3.01
N TYR A 214 21.06 7.77 -3.23
CA TYR A 214 20.82 7.00 -4.45
C TYR A 214 20.79 7.85 -5.72
N ILE A 215 20.37 9.13 -5.64
CA ILE A 215 20.47 10.06 -6.77
C ILE A 215 21.94 10.25 -7.16
N GLN A 216 22.83 10.42 -6.18
CA GLN A 216 24.26 10.67 -6.41
C GLN A 216 24.99 9.46 -6.99
N VAL A 217 24.67 8.23 -6.54
CA VAL A 217 25.45 7.03 -6.90
C VAL A 217 24.80 6.18 -8.01
N LEU A 218 23.48 6.00 -7.98
CA LEU A 218 22.78 4.99 -8.81
C LEU A 218 21.67 5.57 -9.70
N GLY A 219 21.40 6.87 -9.61
CA GLY A 219 20.39 7.58 -10.39
C GLY A 219 18.93 7.23 -10.06
N TRP A 220 18.01 7.77 -10.87
CA TRP A 220 16.57 7.76 -10.59
C TRP A 220 15.92 6.38 -10.54
N ASN A 221 16.40 5.42 -11.34
CA ASN A 221 15.84 4.05 -11.35
C ASN A 221 15.94 3.40 -9.96
N LYS A 222 17.07 3.61 -9.26
CA LYS A 222 17.24 3.09 -7.91
C LYS A 222 16.35 3.81 -6.92
N VAL A 223 16.17 5.12 -7.06
CA VAL A 223 15.27 5.93 -6.23
C VAL A 223 13.83 5.39 -6.32
N PHE A 224 13.31 5.17 -7.53
CA PHE A 224 11.98 4.59 -7.70
C PHE A 224 11.87 3.19 -7.09
N SER A 225 12.87 2.34 -7.29
CA SER A 225 12.91 1.01 -6.67
C SER A 225 12.92 1.09 -5.14
N TYR A 226 13.66 2.03 -4.57
CA TYR A 226 13.76 2.24 -3.13
C TYR A 226 12.45 2.76 -2.54
N ILE A 227 11.85 3.79 -3.14
CA ILE A 227 10.56 4.35 -2.71
C ILE A 227 9.48 3.27 -2.80
N LYS A 228 9.40 2.55 -3.92
CA LYS A 228 8.47 1.44 -4.09
C LYS A 228 8.65 0.39 -2.99
N HIS A 229 9.88 0.02 -2.68
CA HIS A 229 10.17 -0.98 -1.67
C HIS A 229 9.84 -0.51 -0.25
N GLU A 230 10.43 0.59 0.19
CA GLU A 230 10.35 1.04 1.59
C GLU A 230 8.99 1.63 1.96
N PHE A 231 8.33 2.33 1.03
CA PHE A 231 7.09 3.04 1.33
C PHE A 231 5.86 2.17 1.06
N PHE A 232 5.88 1.39 -0.03
CA PHE A 232 4.69 0.71 -0.54
C PHE A 232 4.73 -0.82 -0.42
N THR A 233 5.84 -1.49 -0.72
CA THR A 233 5.84 -2.97 -0.79
C THR A 233 6.52 -3.67 0.38
N ILE A 234 6.97 -2.92 1.39
CA ILE A 234 7.65 -3.45 2.56
C ILE A 234 6.78 -4.48 3.29
N ARG A 235 7.38 -5.62 3.62
CA ARG A 235 6.66 -6.73 4.27
C ARG A 235 6.20 -6.36 5.68
N ASN A 236 5.13 -7.02 6.12
CA ASN A 236 4.58 -6.92 7.48
C ASN A 236 4.08 -5.52 7.87
N GLN A 237 3.60 -4.74 6.89
CA GLN A 237 3.05 -3.40 7.13
C GLN A 237 4.03 -2.45 7.81
N ARG A 238 5.33 -2.65 7.58
CA ARG A 238 6.39 -1.95 8.32
C ARG A 238 6.65 -0.53 7.83
N SER A 239 6.00 -0.06 6.78
CA SER A 239 6.18 1.29 6.26
C SER A 239 6.03 2.36 7.33
N PHE A 240 6.93 3.36 7.31
CA PHE A 240 6.92 4.48 8.25
C PHE A 240 5.75 5.44 8.01
N VAL A 241 5.22 5.48 6.77
CA VAL A 241 4.00 6.23 6.42
C VAL A 241 2.70 5.47 6.74
N GLY A 242 2.81 4.27 7.32
CA GLY A 242 1.69 3.51 7.86
C GLY A 242 1.37 2.22 7.10
N GLY A 243 0.70 1.30 7.79
CA GLY A 243 0.42 -0.06 7.28
C GLY A 243 -0.57 -0.10 6.12
N HIS A 244 -1.43 0.90 5.98
CA HIS A 244 -2.42 0.97 4.90
C HIS A 244 -1.81 1.22 3.52
N PHE A 245 -0.64 1.88 3.46
CA PHE A 245 0.11 2.13 2.23
C PHE A 245 1.07 0.98 1.87
N SER A 246 1.29 0.06 2.81
CA SER A 246 2.26 -1.03 2.72
C SER A 246 1.65 -2.28 2.08
N ASN A 247 1.14 -2.18 0.85
CA ASN A 247 0.58 -3.30 0.09
C ASN A 247 1.28 -3.50 -1.27
N ARG A 248 1.46 -4.77 -1.69
CA ARG A 248 2.07 -5.12 -2.99
C ARG A 248 1.30 -4.55 -4.18
N THR A 249 -0.01 -4.47 -4.06
CA THR A 249 -0.91 -3.82 -5.01
C THR A 249 -1.38 -2.50 -4.37
N PRO A 250 -1.40 -1.36 -5.09
CA PRO A 250 -1.80 -0.06 -4.56
C PRO A 250 -3.32 -0.02 -4.31
N SER A 251 -3.81 -0.84 -3.38
CA SER A 251 -5.22 -0.98 -3.02
C SER A 251 -5.82 0.29 -2.41
N PHE A 252 -4.99 1.29 -2.09
CA PHE A 252 -5.48 2.64 -1.72
C PHE A 252 -6.20 3.33 -2.89
N LEU A 253 -5.82 3.04 -4.14
CA LEU A 253 -6.51 3.55 -5.32
C LEU A 253 -7.95 3.01 -5.42
N LEU A 254 -8.19 1.79 -4.91
CA LEU A 254 -9.52 1.19 -4.87
C LEU A 254 -10.44 1.87 -3.85
N VAL A 255 -9.94 2.69 -2.93
CA VAL A 255 -10.76 3.38 -1.93
C VAL A 255 -11.74 4.33 -2.60
N PHE A 256 -11.32 5.08 -3.63
CA PHE A 256 -12.20 5.98 -4.36
C PHE A 256 -13.32 5.21 -5.07
N LEU A 257 -12.97 4.11 -5.74
CA LEU A 257 -13.92 3.24 -6.40
C LEU A 257 -14.91 2.60 -5.41
N ARG A 258 -14.40 2.18 -4.24
CA ARG A 258 -15.19 1.59 -3.14
C ARG A 258 -16.21 2.58 -2.58
N LEU A 259 -15.76 3.80 -2.28
CA LEU A 259 -16.62 4.87 -1.76
C LEU A 259 -17.68 5.27 -2.80
N TRP A 260 -17.29 5.38 -4.07
CA TRP A 260 -18.21 5.75 -5.14
C TRP A 260 -19.27 4.68 -5.41
N LEU A 261 -18.87 3.41 -5.55
CA LEU A 261 -19.82 2.31 -5.72
C LEU A 261 -20.77 2.20 -4.52
N GLY A 262 -20.22 2.33 -3.30
CA GLY A 262 -21.02 2.32 -2.08
C GLY A 262 -22.02 3.47 -2.01
N PHE A 263 -21.60 4.68 -2.41
CA PHE A 263 -22.48 5.84 -2.49
C PHE A 263 -23.63 5.63 -3.48
N VAL A 264 -23.36 5.11 -4.67
CA VAL A 264 -24.41 4.86 -5.68
C VAL A 264 -25.44 3.86 -5.17
N TRP A 265 -25.02 2.77 -4.53
CA TRP A 265 -25.96 1.81 -3.93
C TRP A 265 -26.79 2.42 -2.81
N LEU A 266 -26.16 3.19 -1.93
CA LEU A 266 -26.86 3.88 -0.85
C LEU A 266 -27.88 4.88 -1.42
N PHE A 267 -27.49 5.63 -2.44
CA PHE A 267 -28.34 6.60 -3.11
C PHE A 267 -29.57 5.94 -3.77
N GLU A 268 -29.37 4.86 -4.53
CA GLU A 268 -30.48 4.12 -5.17
C GLU A 268 -31.45 3.55 -4.12
N GLY A 269 -30.93 3.00 -3.02
CA GLY A 269 -31.78 2.51 -1.92
C GLY A 269 -32.59 3.62 -1.26
N ILE A 270 -31.97 4.76 -0.95
CA ILE A 270 -32.68 5.93 -0.37
C ILE A 270 -33.72 6.48 -1.35
N LYS A 271 -33.39 6.59 -2.63
CA LYS A 271 -34.30 7.05 -3.68
C LYS A 271 -35.55 6.17 -3.73
N LYS A 272 -35.42 4.85 -3.68
CA LYS A 272 -36.57 3.93 -3.65
C LYS A 272 -37.42 4.09 -2.39
N ILE A 273 -36.82 4.39 -1.24
CA ILE A 273 -37.61 4.75 -0.04
C ILE A 273 -38.45 5.99 -0.32
N THR A 274 -37.86 7.03 -0.92
CA THR A 274 -38.58 8.28 -1.23
C THR A 274 -39.68 8.10 -2.29
N GLU A 275 -39.51 7.15 -3.21
CA GLU A 275 -40.51 6.78 -4.21
C GLU A 275 -41.67 5.91 -3.65
N GLY A 276 -41.63 5.58 -2.36
CA GLY A 276 -42.69 4.84 -1.68
C GLY A 276 -42.60 3.32 -1.86
N TRP A 277 -41.42 2.75 -2.12
CA TRP A 277 -41.23 1.30 -2.22
C TRP A 277 -41.46 0.55 -0.88
N PHE A 278 -41.64 1.25 0.23
CA PHE A 278 -41.99 0.64 1.53
C PHE A 278 -43.49 0.64 1.79
N THR A 279 -44.27 1.42 1.04
CA THR A 279 -45.67 1.69 1.35
C THR A 279 -46.63 1.06 0.34
N ALA A 280 -46.21 0.84 -0.91
CA ALA A 280 -47.05 0.25 -1.95
C ALA A 280 -46.27 -0.72 -2.85
N PRO A 281 -46.91 -1.76 -3.39
CA PRO A 281 -46.28 -2.66 -4.36
C PRO A 281 -45.96 -1.90 -5.66
N LYS A 282 -44.69 -1.89 -6.05
CA LYS A 282 -44.20 -1.22 -7.27
C LYS A 282 -43.57 -2.19 -8.27
N LEU A 283 -43.29 -3.42 -7.83
CA LEU A 283 -42.53 -4.41 -8.59
C LEU A 283 -43.20 -4.77 -9.93
N ASP A 284 -44.52 -4.92 -9.93
CA ASP A 284 -45.30 -5.25 -11.13
C ASP A 284 -45.17 -4.18 -12.23
N GLY A 285 -45.44 -2.92 -11.89
CA GLY A 285 -45.28 -1.80 -12.82
C GLY A 285 -43.83 -1.60 -13.27
N PHE A 286 -42.86 -1.85 -12.38
CA PHE A 286 -41.44 -1.74 -12.69
C PHE A 286 -40.97 -2.79 -13.72
N PHE A 287 -41.34 -4.06 -13.53
CA PHE A 287 -40.96 -5.13 -14.47
C PHE A 287 -41.75 -5.07 -15.77
N ASN A 288 -43.06 -4.83 -15.72
CA ASN A 288 -43.88 -4.76 -16.93
C ASN A 288 -43.56 -3.51 -17.77
N GLY A 289 -43.22 -2.38 -17.12
CA GLY A 289 -42.75 -1.19 -17.82
C GLY A 289 -41.44 -1.42 -18.57
N ALA A 290 -40.47 -2.07 -17.93
CA ALA A 290 -39.22 -2.45 -18.59
C ALA A 290 -39.46 -3.43 -19.74
N ARG A 291 -40.23 -4.50 -19.52
CA ARG A 291 -40.59 -5.48 -20.56
C ARG A 291 -41.25 -4.81 -21.77
N GLY A 292 -42.27 -3.99 -21.54
CA GLY A 292 -42.97 -3.27 -22.61
C GLY A 292 -42.08 -2.33 -23.41
N TRP A 293 -41.08 -1.70 -22.77
CA TRP A 293 -40.08 -0.89 -23.47
C TRP A 293 -39.14 -1.73 -24.37
N TYR A 294 -38.68 -2.90 -23.91
CA TYR A 294 -37.92 -3.80 -24.78
C TYR A 294 -38.79 -4.34 -25.92
N ASP A 295 -40.03 -4.71 -25.65
CA ASP A 295 -40.94 -5.31 -26.63
C ASP A 295 -41.34 -4.32 -27.73
N SER A 296 -41.48 -3.02 -27.39
CA SER A 296 -41.77 -1.98 -28.38
C SER A 296 -40.61 -1.76 -29.36
N ILE A 297 -39.36 -1.89 -28.90
CA ILE A 297 -38.17 -1.74 -29.76
C ILE A 297 -37.88 -3.02 -30.55
N LEU A 298 -38.12 -4.18 -29.95
CA LEU A 298 -37.91 -5.48 -30.59
C LEU A 298 -39.01 -5.86 -31.60
N GLY A 299 -40.07 -5.04 -31.71
CA GLY A 299 -41.17 -5.25 -32.65
C GLY A 299 -42.17 -6.33 -32.23
N PHE A 300 -42.28 -6.64 -30.93
CA PHE A 300 -43.17 -7.68 -30.40
C PHE A 300 -44.61 -7.21 -30.11
N PHE A 301 -45.11 -6.19 -30.82
CA PHE A 301 -46.56 -6.00 -30.95
C PHE A 301 -47.07 -6.86 -32.13
N ASN A 302 -47.55 -8.07 -31.80
CA ASN A 302 -48.31 -9.02 -32.64
C ASN A 302 -47.86 -9.21 -34.10
N SER A 303 -47.13 -10.31 -34.31
CA SER A 303 -46.92 -10.96 -35.61
C SER A 303 -48.18 -11.69 -36.14
N ASP A 304 -49.36 -11.09 -36.00
CA ASP A 304 -50.63 -11.58 -36.59
C ASP A 304 -51.20 -10.62 -37.66
N MET A 305 -50.35 -9.75 -38.23
CA MET A 305 -50.71 -8.91 -39.39
C MET A 305 -49.57 -8.79 -40.41
N VAL A 306 -48.97 -9.92 -40.80
CA VAL A 306 -47.95 -10.00 -41.87
C VAL A 306 -48.55 -9.81 -43.29
N SER A 307 -49.59 -8.99 -43.46
CA SER A 307 -50.26 -8.85 -44.77
C SER A 307 -50.73 -7.43 -45.14
N ALA A 308 -50.46 -6.38 -44.36
CA ALA A 308 -51.02 -5.07 -44.70
C ALA A 308 -50.21 -3.87 -44.21
N ALA A 309 -48.89 -3.85 -44.44
CA ALA A 309 -48.07 -2.68 -44.14
C ALA A 309 -46.96 -2.44 -45.18
N THR A 310 -47.33 -2.48 -46.46
CA THR A 310 -46.51 -1.90 -47.55
C THR A 310 -47.13 -0.63 -48.14
N GLU A 311 -48.33 -0.22 -47.73
CA GLU A 311 -48.97 1.00 -48.22
C GLU A 311 -49.73 1.72 -47.11
N ALA A 312 -49.02 2.52 -46.31
CA ALA A 312 -49.57 3.66 -45.57
C ALA A 312 -48.43 4.47 -44.95
N ALA A 313 -47.46 4.85 -45.79
CA ALA A 313 -46.50 5.90 -45.47
C ALA A 313 -47.10 7.26 -45.85
N SER A 314 -48.18 7.67 -45.17
CA SER A 314 -48.72 9.03 -45.25
C SER A 314 -49.87 9.17 -44.26
N ASP A 315 -49.87 10.26 -43.50
CA ASP A 315 -50.91 10.70 -42.56
C ASP A 315 -51.08 9.93 -41.25
N VAL A 316 -50.25 10.26 -40.25
CA VAL A 316 -50.74 10.84 -38.98
C VAL A 316 -49.64 11.73 -38.41
N THR A 317 -49.68 13.02 -38.72
CA THR A 317 -48.95 14.04 -37.95
C THR A 317 -49.76 15.33 -37.98
N SER A 318 -50.49 15.66 -36.91
CA SER A 318 -50.69 17.04 -36.44
C SER A 318 -51.71 17.16 -35.28
N SER A 319 -51.18 17.41 -34.07
CA SER A 319 -51.61 18.48 -33.15
C SER A 319 -50.75 18.40 -31.87
N ALA A 320 -49.82 19.29 -31.52
CA ALA A 320 -49.35 20.57 -32.08
C ALA A 320 -47.87 20.76 -31.62
N THR A 321 -46.86 20.71 -32.49
CA THR A 321 -46.24 21.78 -33.30
C THR A 321 -45.42 22.81 -32.52
N GLY A 322 -44.10 22.66 -32.62
CA GLY A 322 -43.07 23.63 -32.28
C GLY A 322 -41.65 23.15 -32.58
N GLY A 323 -41.37 22.72 -33.83
CA GLY A 323 -40.02 22.66 -34.40
C GLY A 323 -39.25 21.34 -34.30
N ASP A 324 -39.05 20.72 -35.48
CA ASP A 324 -38.03 19.75 -35.90
C ASP A 324 -38.14 18.25 -35.56
N VAL A 325 -38.57 17.53 -36.62
CA VAL A 325 -38.17 16.20 -37.12
C VAL A 325 -38.48 14.98 -36.25
N THR A 326 -39.38 14.17 -36.78
CA THR A 326 -39.60 12.73 -36.52
C THR A 326 -38.29 11.98 -36.22
N GLU A 327 -37.99 11.73 -34.94
CA GLU A 327 -36.80 10.99 -34.53
C GLU A 327 -37.11 9.60 -33.98
N ALA A 328 -36.68 8.63 -34.79
CA ALA A 328 -36.23 7.27 -34.51
C ALA A 328 -37.15 6.32 -33.72
N ALA A 329 -37.73 5.36 -34.47
CA ALA A 329 -37.97 4.02 -33.94
C ALA A 329 -36.68 3.50 -33.28
N GLY A 330 -36.76 3.01 -32.05
CA GLY A 330 -35.60 2.49 -31.32
C GLY A 330 -34.82 1.45 -32.13
N GLN A 331 -33.52 1.34 -31.89
CA GLN A 331 -32.64 0.48 -32.66
C GLN A 331 -32.30 -0.80 -31.90
N VAL A 332 -32.41 -1.95 -32.59
CA VAL A 332 -31.95 -3.25 -32.07
C VAL A 332 -30.52 -3.49 -32.56
N PHE A 333 -29.58 -3.68 -31.64
CA PHE A 333 -28.21 -4.08 -32.00
C PHE A 333 -28.11 -5.59 -32.16
N PHE A 334 -28.59 -6.33 -31.17
CA PHE A 334 -28.70 -7.78 -31.25
C PHE A 334 -29.80 -8.30 -30.31
N ASN A 335 -30.45 -9.37 -30.74
CA ASN A 335 -31.41 -10.13 -29.96
C ASN A 335 -31.15 -11.62 -30.25
N ILE A 336 -30.20 -12.21 -29.53
CA ILE A 336 -29.70 -13.56 -29.81
C ILE A 336 -30.18 -14.50 -28.72
N LYS A 337 -30.83 -15.59 -29.12
CA LYS A 337 -31.19 -16.69 -28.23
C LYS A 337 -30.10 -17.75 -28.24
N ILE A 338 -29.48 -17.99 -27.09
CA ILE A 338 -28.51 -19.07 -26.89
C ILE A 338 -29.08 -19.99 -25.81
N LEU A 339 -29.40 -21.23 -26.20
CA LEU A 339 -29.98 -22.23 -25.32
C LEU A 339 -31.30 -21.73 -24.68
N PHE A 340 -31.35 -21.62 -23.35
CA PHE A 340 -32.49 -21.05 -22.62
C PHE A 340 -32.36 -19.55 -22.35
N LEU A 341 -31.28 -18.87 -22.76
CA LEU A 341 -31.04 -17.46 -22.49
C LEU A 341 -31.28 -16.59 -23.72
N ARG A 342 -31.84 -15.40 -23.55
CA ARG A 342 -31.90 -14.38 -24.62
C ARG A 342 -31.06 -13.17 -24.24
N PHE A 343 -30.13 -12.83 -25.10
CA PHE A 343 -29.25 -11.68 -24.99
C PHE A 343 -29.82 -10.56 -25.85
N GLN A 344 -30.22 -9.46 -25.21
CA GLN A 344 -30.88 -8.34 -25.87
C GLN A 344 -30.05 -7.08 -25.63
N LEU A 345 -29.68 -6.38 -26.70
CA LEU A 345 -29.07 -5.06 -26.66
C LEU A 345 -29.87 -4.14 -27.58
N VAL A 346 -30.53 -3.16 -26.98
CA VAL A 346 -31.44 -2.23 -27.65
C VAL A 346 -31.10 -0.79 -27.29
N SER A 347 -31.49 0.14 -28.15
CA SER A 347 -31.34 1.57 -27.95
C SER A 347 -32.69 2.26 -28.11
N GLY A 348 -32.99 3.18 -27.19
CA GLY A 348 -34.19 4.01 -27.27
C GLY A 348 -34.16 5.05 -28.39
N LYS A 349 -33.00 5.28 -29.02
CA LYS A 349 -32.77 6.22 -30.13
C LYS A 349 -32.00 5.56 -31.27
N SER A 350 -31.88 6.25 -32.41
CA SER A 350 -30.97 5.84 -33.49
C SER A 350 -29.51 5.92 -33.02
N LEU A 351 -28.64 5.03 -33.50
CA LEU A 351 -27.24 4.93 -33.08
C LEU A 351 -26.47 6.26 -33.14
N ALA A 352 -26.77 7.11 -34.13
CA ALA A 352 -26.11 8.41 -34.27
C ALA A 352 -26.48 9.40 -33.15
N ALA A 353 -27.66 9.25 -32.54
CA ALA A 353 -28.18 10.12 -31.47
C ALA A 353 -28.09 9.47 -30.08
N SER A 354 -27.68 8.20 -29.98
CA SER A 354 -27.65 7.46 -28.73
C SER A 354 -26.41 7.74 -27.88
N SER A 355 -26.61 7.91 -26.58
CA SER A 355 -25.57 7.86 -25.56
C SER A 355 -25.55 6.50 -24.82
N LEU A 356 -24.55 6.26 -23.98
CA LEU A 356 -24.49 5.05 -23.14
C LEU A 356 -25.71 4.89 -22.21
N ASN A 357 -26.41 5.98 -21.89
CA ASN A 357 -27.63 5.94 -21.06
C ASN A 357 -28.88 5.61 -21.87
N ASP A 358 -28.82 5.64 -23.20
CA ASP A 358 -29.93 5.28 -24.09
C ASP A 358 -29.87 3.82 -24.57
N ILE A 359 -28.70 3.17 -24.38
CA ILE A 359 -28.44 1.78 -24.75
C ILE A 359 -28.62 0.90 -23.53
N ALA A 360 -29.46 -0.12 -23.63
CA ALA A 360 -29.74 -1.04 -22.53
C ALA A 360 -29.52 -2.50 -22.93
N PHE A 361 -28.92 -3.25 -22.01
CA PHE A 361 -28.66 -4.67 -22.14
C PHE A 361 -29.52 -5.47 -21.15
N ARG A 362 -30.14 -6.54 -21.65
CA ARG A 362 -30.95 -7.46 -20.86
C ARG A 362 -30.59 -8.91 -21.18
N LEU A 363 -30.49 -9.72 -20.13
CA LEU A 363 -30.28 -11.17 -20.20
C LEU A 363 -31.55 -11.88 -19.76
N GLN A 364 -32.46 -12.15 -20.69
CA GLN A 364 -33.71 -12.79 -20.34
C GLN A 364 -33.51 -14.27 -19.99
N MET A 365 -33.97 -14.64 -18.79
CA MET A 365 -34.00 -16.01 -18.25
C MET A 365 -35.47 -16.47 -18.11
N PRO A 366 -35.97 -17.36 -18.98
CA PRO A 366 -37.38 -17.81 -18.96
C PRO A 366 -37.82 -18.44 -17.64
N LEU A 367 -36.91 -19.14 -16.95
CA LEU A 367 -37.20 -19.73 -15.63
C LEU A 367 -37.44 -18.64 -14.57
N LEU A 368 -36.67 -17.56 -14.63
CA LEU A 368 -36.84 -16.43 -13.72
C LEU A 368 -38.14 -15.68 -14.03
N ASP A 369 -38.43 -15.43 -15.31
CA ASP A 369 -39.70 -14.81 -15.72
C ASP A 369 -40.90 -15.63 -15.24
N LEU A 370 -40.88 -16.96 -15.40
CA LEU A 370 -41.92 -17.86 -14.91
C LEU A 370 -42.08 -17.78 -13.38
N PHE A 371 -40.98 -17.72 -12.64
CA PHE A 371 -41.01 -17.57 -11.19
C PHE A 371 -41.61 -16.22 -10.79
N LEU A 372 -41.21 -15.13 -11.43
CA LEU A 372 -41.73 -13.80 -11.16
C LEU A 372 -43.24 -13.73 -11.44
N ASP A 373 -43.67 -14.20 -12.60
CA ASP A 373 -45.05 -14.07 -13.07
C ASP A 373 -46.02 -14.99 -12.30
N LYS A 374 -45.57 -16.17 -11.86
CA LYS A 374 -46.45 -17.13 -11.16
C LYS A 374 -46.37 -17.06 -9.63
N VAL A 375 -45.24 -16.61 -9.07
CA VAL A 375 -45.00 -16.66 -7.62
C VAL A 375 -44.98 -15.25 -7.02
N VAL A 376 -44.22 -14.32 -7.59
CA VAL A 376 -43.96 -13.02 -6.95
C VAL A 376 -45.04 -11.99 -7.29
N LEU A 377 -45.29 -11.76 -8.58
CA LEU A 377 -46.20 -10.71 -9.06
C LEU A 377 -47.67 -10.94 -8.68
N PRO A 378 -48.23 -12.16 -8.61
CA PRO A 378 -49.63 -12.36 -8.22
C PRO A 378 -49.92 -12.04 -6.75
N SER A 379 -48.92 -12.00 -5.87
CA SER A 379 -49.09 -11.79 -4.44
C SER A 379 -48.52 -10.44 -3.99
N SER A 380 -49.41 -9.54 -3.57
CA SER A 380 -49.01 -8.23 -3.03
C SER A 380 -48.05 -8.35 -1.84
N THR A 381 -48.24 -9.35 -0.98
CA THR A 381 -47.35 -9.63 0.16
C THR A 381 -45.95 -10.03 -0.31
N LEU A 382 -45.83 -10.93 -1.29
CA LEU A 382 -44.51 -11.33 -1.81
C LEU A 382 -43.83 -10.19 -2.55
N GLN A 383 -44.55 -9.38 -3.34
CA GLN A 383 -43.99 -8.17 -3.95
C GLN A 383 -43.37 -7.25 -2.90
N MET A 384 -44.08 -6.98 -1.80
CA MET A 384 -43.58 -6.15 -0.70
C MET A 384 -42.32 -6.75 -0.04
N ILE A 385 -42.29 -8.05 0.23
CA ILE A 385 -41.12 -8.72 0.84
C ILE A 385 -39.89 -8.59 -0.06
N PHE A 386 -40.02 -8.94 -1.35
CA PHE A 386 -38.91 -8.89 -2.29
C PHE A 386 -38.40 -7.47 -2.50
N GLN A 387 -39.29 -6.50 -2.71
CA GLN A 387 -38.90 -5.12 -3.00
C GLN A 387 -38.26 -4.44 -1.77
N ILE A 388 -38.80 -4.66 -0.56
CA ILE A 388 -38.19 -4.18 0.69
C ILE A 388 -36.83 -4.84 0.87
N GLY A 389 -36.72 -6.14 0.65
CA GLY A 389 -35.47 -6.88 0.72
C GLY A 389 -34.39 -6.31 -0.19
N ILE A 390 -34.73 -5.99 -1.45
CA ILE A 390 -33.82 -5.36 -2.41
C ILE A 390 -33.34 -4.00 -1.87
N VAL A 391 -34.26 -3.12 -1.47
CA VAL A 391 -33.90 -1.77 -1.00
C VAL A 391 -33.02 -1.82 0.25
N VAL A 392 -33.33 -2.71 1.20
CA VAL A 392 -32.49 -2.90 2.40
C VAL A 392 -31.10 -3.40 2.00
N MET A 393 -31.00 -4.35 1.07
CA MET A 393 -29.72 -4.86 0.57
C MET A 393 -28.89 -3.76 -0.12
N GLU A 394 -29.52 -2.89 -0.91
CA GLU A 394 -28.84 -1.76 -1.56
C GLU A 394 -28.21 -0.81 -0.52
N ILE A 395 -28.98 -0.46 0.51
CA ILE A 395 -28.49 0.40 1.60
C ILE A 395 -27.37 -0.28 2.39
N LEU A 396 -27.54 -1.55 2.76
CA LEU A 396 -26.54 -2.29 3.53
C LEU A 396 -25.24 -2.47 2.74
N ILE A 397 -25.32 -2.84 1.46
CA ILE A 397 -24.16 -2.92 0.56
C ILE A 397 -23.48 -1.55 0.46
N GLY A 398 -24.26 -0.49 0.26
CA GLY A 398 -23.75 0.88 0.15
C GLY A 398 -22.96 1.30 1.39
N LEU A 399 -23.55 1.19 2.57
CA LEU A 399 -22.90 1.52 3.85
C LEU A 399 -21.67 0.64 4.12
N SER A 400 -21.77 -0.65 3.85
CA SER A 400 -20.68 -1.62 4.07
C SER A 400 -19.48 -1.34 3.19
N LEU A 401 -19.70 -1.03 1.89
CA LEU A 401 -18.65 -0.62 0.97
C LEU A 401 -18.04 0.72 1.37
N MET A 402 -18.86 1.72 1.72
CA MET A 402 -18.34 3.03 2.16
C MET A 402 -17.45 2.90 3.40
N GLY A 403 -17.92 2.17 4.42
CA GLY A 403 -17.14 1.88 5.64
C GLY A 403 -15.96 0.92 5.42
N GLY A 404 -15.89 0.23 4.28
CA GLY A 404 -14.89 -0.79 4.00
C GLY A 404 -14.98 -1.98 4.97
N LEU A 405 -16.21 -2.35 5.37
CA LEU A 405 -16.52 -3.51 6.20
C LEU A 405 -17.06 -4.64 5.29
N LEU A 406 -16.57 -5.87 5.48
CA LEU A 406 -16.95 -7.05 4.69
C LEU A 406 -16.93 -6.79 3.18
N THR A 407 -15.95 -6.01 2.70
CA THR A 407 -15.93 -5.44 1.34
C THR A 407 -16.10 -6.51 0.26
N THR A 408 -15.39 -7.63 0.38
CA THR A 408 -15.51 -8.76 -0.56
C THR A 408 -16.92 -9.34 -0.60
N VAL A 409 -17.59 -9.47 0.55
CA VAL A 409 -18.97 -9.99 0.62
C VAL A 409 -19.93 -8.98 0.01
N SER A 410 -19.82 -7.70 0.37
CA SER A 410 -20.66 -6.63 -0.17
C SER A 410 -20.49 -6.46 -1.68
N SER A 411 -19.27 -6.58 -2.20
CA SER A 411 -18.99 -6.57 -3.64
C SER A 411 -19.58 -7.78 -4.36
N GLY A 412 -19.52 -8.97 -3.75
CA GLY A 412 -20.19 -10.16 -4.28
C GLY A 412 -21.71 -10.00 -4.33
N LEU A 413 -22.32 -9.50 -3.26
CA LEU A 413 -23.76 -9.21 -3.21
C LEU A 413 -24.16 -8.12 -4.21
N SER A 414 -23.33 -7.09 -4.40
CA SER A 414 -23.49 -6.06 -5.43
C SER A 414 -23.53 -6.68 -6.84
N LEU A 415 -22.69 -7.67 -7.15
CA LEU A 415 -22.74 -8.39 -8.43
C LEU A 415 -24.01 -9.21 -8.58
N VAL A 416 -24.47 -9.86 -7.51
CA VAL A 416 -25.72 -10.63 -7.53
C VAL A 416 -26.92 -9.71 -7.80
N LEU A 417 -27.00 -8.54 -7.16
CA LEU A 417 -28.05 -7.55 -7.42
C LEU A 417 -28.00 -7.01 -8.85
N GLN A 418 -26.80 -6.70 -9.36
CA GLN A 418 -26.66 -6.24 -10.75
C GLN A 418 -27.07 -7.31 -11.75
N LEU A 419 -26.67 -8.57 -11.51
CA LEU A 419 -27.10 -9.70 -12.34
C LEU A 419 -28.63 -9.85 -12.32
N MET A 420 -29.26 -9.69 -11.16
CA MET A 420 -30.72 -9.68 -11.03
C MET A 420 -31.36 -8.56 -11.84
N PHE A 421 -30.83 -7.33 -11.82
CA PHE A 421 -31.35 -6.24 -12.66
C PHE A 421 -31.15 -6.50 -14.15
N VAL A 422 -29.98 -7.00 -14.56
CA VAL A 422 -29.72 -7.40 -15.95
C VAL A 422 -30.71 -8.45 -16.43
N MET A 423 -31.12 -9.38 -15.55
CA MET A 423 -32.05 -10.45 -15.90
C MET A 423 -33.52 -10.05 -15.88
N THR A 424 -33.89 -9.07 -15.06
CA THR A 424 -35.29 -8.63 -14.91
C THR A 424 -35.59 -7.43 -15.80
N THR A 425 -35.10 -6.24 -15.45
CA THR A 425 -35.35 -4.98 -16.17
C THR A 425 -34.34 -4.66 -17.26
N GLY A 426 -33.20 -5.34 -17.27
CA GLY A 426 -32.00 -4.89 -18.00
C GLY A 426 -31.27 -3.75 -17.27
N LEU A 427 -30.06 -3.46 -17.72
CA LEU A 427 -29.24 -2.34 -17.27
C LEU A 427 -28.82 -1.48 -18.46
N TYR A 428 -28.84 -0.17 -18.27
CA TYR A 428 -28.26 0.78 -19.22
C TYR A 428 -26.74 0.65 -19.24
N LEU A 429 -26.13 0.80 -20.41
CA LEU A 429 -24.68 0.65 -20.58
C LEU A 429 -23.90 1.69 -19.76
N GLY A 430 -24.50 2.85 -19.48
CA GLY A 430 -23.98 3.86 -18.57
C GLY A 430 -23.83 3.42 -17.12
N THR A 431 -24.47 2.32 -16.69
CA THR A 431 -24.34 1.77 -15.32
C THR A 431 -23.47 0.52 -15.25
N PHE A 432 -22.98 0.00 -16.38
CA PHE A 432 -22.14 -1.21 -16.44
C PHE A 432 -20.81 -1.08 -15.70
N TRP A 433 -20.31 0.14 -15.52
CA TRP A 433 -19.11 0.37 -14.72
C TRP A 433 -19.24 -0.19 -13.29
N MET A 434 -20.46 -0.27 -12.73
CA MET A 434 -20.72 -0.86 -11.42
C MET A 434 -20.37 -2.35 -11.36
N ILE A 435 -20.48 -3.08 -12.48
CA ILE A 435 -20.16 -4.51 -12.56
C ILE A 435 -18.64 -4.65 -12.45
N PHE A 436 -17.92 -3.91 -13.28
CA PHE A 436 -16.45 -3.92 -13.27
C PHE A 436 -15.89 -3.40 -11.95
N ALA A 437 -16.53 -2.39 -11.35
CA ALA A 437 -16.16 -1.88 -10.04
C ALA A 437 -16.34 -2.93 -8.94
N ALA A 438 -17.48 -3.64 -8.94
CA ALA A 438 -17.73 -4.70 -7.97
C ALA A 438 -16.76 -5.89 -8.14
N ILE A 439 -16.41 -6.27 -9.39
CA ILE A 439 -15.37 -7.28 -9.66
C ILE A 439 -14.01 -6.82 -9.11
N ALA A 440 -13.60 -5.58 -9.37
CA ALA A 440 -12.33 -5.05 -8.87
C ALA A 440 -12.24 -5.07 -7.33
N LEU A 441 -13.36 -4.81 -6.65
CA LEU A 441 -13.46 -4.79 -5.19
C LEU A 441 -13.57 -6.18 -4.54
N LEU A 442 -13.85 -7.25 -5.30
CA LEU A 442 -13.77 -8.62 -4.77
C LEU A 442 -12.36 -8.96 -4.29
N ILE A 443 -11.36 -8.50 -5.03
CA ILE A 443 -9.94 -8.87 -4.86
C ILE A 443 -9.22 -7.97 -3.84
N GLY A 444 -9.90 -6.95 -3.29
CA GLY A 444 -9.34 -6.11 -2.25
C GLY A 444 -10.00 -4.75 -2.10
N GLY A 445 -9.40 -3.88 -1.28
CA GLY A 445 -9.87 -2.51 -1.06
C GLY A 445 -10.51 -2.29 0.32
N GLY A 446 -10.98 -3.32 1.01
CA GLY A 446 -11.51 -3.19 2.37
C GLY A 446 -10.46 -2.86 3.44
N ARG A 447 -9.26 -3.45 3.33
CA ARG A 447 -8.19 -3.31 4.33
C ARG A 447 -7.43 -1.99 4.26
N THR A 448 -7.58 -1.25 3.17
CA THR A 448 -6.95 0.05 3.00
C THR A 448 -7.97 1.13 3.34
N LEU A 449 -7.71 1.90 4.41
CA LEU A 449 -8.63 2.93 4.90
C LEU A 449 -10.08 2.42 5.02
N GLY A 450 -10.26 1.24 5.62
CA GLY A 450 -11.56 0.61 5.81
C GLY A 450 -11.56 -0.31 7.03
N LEU A 451 -12.76 -0.61 7.54
CA LEU A 451 -12.96 -1.37 8.77
C LEU A 451 -12.45 -2.82 8.71
N ASP A 452 -12.35 -3.40 7.52
CA ASP A 452 -11.76 -4.73 7.30
C ASP A 452 -10.31 -4.83 7.77
N TYR A 453 -9.59 -3.71 7.89
CA TYR A 453 -8.26 -3.70 8.50
C TYR A 453 -8.26 -4.22 9.94
N TYR A 454 -9.32 -3.91 10.70
CA TYR A 454 -9.49 -4.30 12.10
C TYR A 454 -10.39 -5.53 12.25
N ALA A 455 -11.49 -5.59 11.48
CA ALA A 455 -12.48 -6.65 11.58
C ALA A 455 -11.94 -8.00 11.08
N MET A 456 -11.24 -8.04 9.93
CA MET A 456 -10.79 -9.31 9.36
C MET A 456 -9.80 -10.08 10.24
N PRO A 457 -8.77 -9.45 10.87
CA PRO A 457 -7.92 -10.15 11.82
C PRO A 457 -8.68 -10.72 13.04
N LEU A 458 -9.69 -10.00 13.54
CA LEU A 458 -10.50 -10.45 14.67
C LEU A 458 -11.42 -11.61 14.29
N LEU A 459 -12.12 -11.49 13.15
CA LEU A 459 -12.92 -12.57 12.56
C LEU A 459 -12.05 -13.79 12.32
N LYS A 460 -10.85 -13.61 11.75
CA LYS A 460 -9.89 -14.68 11.50
C LYS A 460 -9.42 -15.36 12.80
N LYS A 461 -9.27 -14.63 13.92
CA LYS A 461 -8.96 -15.23 15.24
C LYS A 461 -10.12 -16.06 15.79
N GLY A 462 -11.36 -15.61 15.61
CA GLY A 462 -12.56 -16.34 16.03
C GLY A 462 -12.81 -17.58 15.17
N TRP A 463 -12.73 -17.42 13.85
CA TRP A 463 -12.94 -18.48 12.86
C TRP A 463 -11.96 -19.65 13.06
N LYS A 464 -10.72 -19.35 13.45
CA LYS A 464 -9.67 -20.32 13.82
C LYS A 464 -10.09 -21.34 14.89
N LYS A 465 -11.05 -20.97 15.75
CA LYS A 465 -11.53 -21.81 16.87
C LYS A 465 -12.66 -22.75 16.47
N ILE A 466 -13.22 -22.61 15.27
CA ILE A 466 -14.34 -23.40 14.78
C ILE A 466 -13.82 -24.75 14.25
N GLY A 467 -14.33 -25.86 14.79
CA GLY A 467 -13.79 -27.21 14.57
C GLY A 467 -13.77 -27.70 13.12
N TRP A 468 -14.79 -27.39 12.31
CA TRP A 468 -14.84 -27.81 10.90
C TRP A 468 -13.88 -27.00 10.01
N VAL A 469 -13.65 -25.74 10.37
CA VAL A 469 -12.80 -24.82 9.61
C VAL A 469 -11.34 -25.20 9.77
N LYS A 470 -10.93 -25.57 10.99
CA LYS A 470 -9.59 -26.08 11.29
C LYS A 470 -9.22 -27.30 10.43
N LYS A 471 -10.21 -28.12 10.04
CA LYS A 471 -10.02 -29.30 9.18
C LYS A 471 -10.03 -28.97 7.68
N SER A 472 -10.65 -27.86 7.28
CA SER A 472 -10.94 -27.54 5.88
C SER A 472 -9.76 -26.89 5.12
N TYR A 473 -8.61 -26.66 5.75
CA TYR A 473 -7.42 -25.96 5.20
C TYR A 473 -7.67 -24.56 4.60
N LEU A 474 -8.91 -24.07 4.55
CA LEU A 474 -9.33 -22.70 4.17
C LEU A 474 -8.72 -21.59 5.03
N TYR A 475 -7.90 -21.96 6.03
CA TYR A 475 -7.20 -21.07 6.94
C TYR A 475 -5.73 -20.77 6.53
N HIS A 476 -5.16 -21.59 5.64
CA HIS A 476 -3.95 -21.35 4.85
C HIS A 476 -3.85 -19.91 4.29
N ASP A 477 -3.10 -18.98 4.90
CA ASP A 477 -2.70 -17.69 4.28
C ASP A 477 -1.60 -17.93 3.24
#